data_AF-A0A671K965-F1
#
_entry.id   AF-A0A671K965-F1
#
_cell.length_a   1.000
_cell.length_b   1.000
_cell.length_c   1.000
_cell.angle_alpha   90.00
_cell.angle_beta   90.00
_cell.angle_gamma   90.00
#
_symmetry.space_group_name_H-M   'P 1'
#
loop_
_entity.id
_entity.type
_entity.pdbx_description
1 polymer ?
#
loop_
_entity_poly.entity_id
_entity_poly.type
_entity_poly.pdbx_seq_one_letter_code
_entity_poly.pdbx_strand_id
1 'polypeptide(L)'
;FILYLPDTGFSHNAASSAITALSPGGLLMQGGGQQTINQLVPTDVQSELKHLYTAAGELLRHFWSCFPINTPFLEEKVVKMKSNLERFQVKKLRPFQEKIQRQYLSTNLTGHLEEMLQAAYSKFQVWQTRRMMRKT
;
A
#
# COMPACT_ATOMS: atom_id res chain seq x y z
N PHE A 1 39.28 -46.52 9.78
CA PHE A 1 39.34 -46.46 8.31
C PHE A 1 38.75 -47.78 7.80
N ILE A 2 37.55 -47.91 7.27
CA ILE A 2 36.59 -47.01 6.63
C ILE A 2 35.20 -47.55 7.03
N LEU A 3 34.33 -46.72 7.60
CA LEU A 3 32.94 -47.09 7.88
C LEU A 3 32.04 -46.58 6.76
N TYR A 4 31.29 -47.51 6.17
CA TYR A 4 29.97 -47.36 5.54
C TYR A 4 29.76 -46.21 4.55
N LEU A 5 29.67 -46.55 3.26
CA LEU A 5 28.78 -45.85 2.32
C LEU A 5 27.32 -46.22 2.69
N PRO A 6 26.43 -45.25 2.91
CA PRO A 6 25.02 -45.43 2.65
C PRO A 6 24.69 -44.87 1.25
N ASP A 7 24.25 -45.83 0.45
CA ASP A 7 23.34 -45.79 -0.68
C ASP A 7 22.52 -44.52 -0.92
N THR A 8 22.36 -44.21 -2.20
CA THR A 8 21.48 -43.23 -2.81
C THR A 8 20.04 -43.24 -2.27
N GLY A 9 19.68 -42.24 -1.48
CA GLY A 9 18.31 -42.04 -1.00
C GLY A 9 17.73 -40.67 -1.38
N PHE A 10 17.89 -40.22 -2.63
CA PHE A 10 17.16 -39.05 -3.11
C PHE A 10 15.70 -39.41 -3.43
N SER A 11 14.78 -38.53 -3.05
CA SER A 11 13.58 -38.23 -3.84
C SER A 11 12.41 -39.24 -3.87
N HIS A 12 11.86 -39.64 -2.72
CA HIS A 12 10.46 -40.12 -2.69
C HIS A 12 9.58 -39.24 -1.79
N ASN A 13 9.97 -38.99 -0.54
CA ASN A 13 9.19 -38.12 0.34
C ASN A 13 9.16 -36.66 -0.14
N ALA A 14 10.27 -36.17 -0.71
CA ALA A 14 10.34 -34.84 -1.31
C ALA A 14 9.51 -34.74 -2.60
N ALA A 15 9.42 -35.83 -3.37
CA ALA A 15 8.59 -35.88 -4.57
C ALA A 15 7.10 -35.95 -4.19
N SER A 16 6.73 -36.77 -3.20
CA SER A 16 5.34 -36.87 -2.69
C SER A 16 4.86 -35.57 -2.04
N SER A 17 5.73 -34.87 -1.30
CA SER A 17 5.40 -33.56 -0.74
C SER A 17 5.28 -32.48 -1.81
N ALA A 18 6.13 -32.51 -2.84
CA ALA A 18 5.99 -31.64 -4.01
C ALA A 18 4.69 -31.93 -4.80
N ILE A 19 4.30 -33.19 -4.98
CA ILE A 19 3.02 -33.56 -5.62
C ILE A 19 1.85 -33.05 -4.77
N THR A 20 1.92 -33.18 -3.44
CA THR A 20 0.88 -32.66 -2.53
C THR A 20 0.79 -31.13 -2.60
N ALA A 21 1.92 -30.44 -2.79
CA ALA A 21 1.96 -28.99 -2.97
C ALA A 21 1.39 -28.52 -4.32
N LEU A 22 1.38 -29.39 -5.34
CA LEU A 22 0.87 -29.13 -6.69
C LEU A 22 -0.58 -29.60 -6.89
N SER A 23 -1.13 -30.44 -6.00
CA SER A 23 -2.54 -30.85 -6.04
C SER A 23 -3.48 -29.64 -5.90
N PRO A 24 -4.68 -29.67 -6.50
CA PRO A 24 -5.68 -28.60 -6.36
C PRO A 24 -6.08 -28.43 -4.89
N GLY A 25 -5.51 -27.41 -4.23
CA GLY A 25 -5.61 -27.16 -2.78
C GLY A 25 -4.27 -27.15 -2.02
N GLY A 26 -3.15 -27.46 -2.68
CA GLY A 26 -1.80 -27.40 -2.12
C GLY A 26 -1.25 -25.98 -1.98
N LEU A 27 -0.28 -25.81 -1.08
CA LEU A 27 0.33 -24.54 -0.65
C LEU A 27 0.79 -23.61 -1.80
N LEU A 28 1.09 -24.16 -2.99
CA LEU A 28 1.59 -23.38 -4.14
C LEU A 28 0.53 -23.04 -5.19
N MET A 29 -0.61 -23.75 -5.24
CA MET A 29 -1.72 -23.42 -6.14
C MET A 29 -2.56 -22.22 -5.66
N GLN A 30 -2.22 -21.63 -4.52
CA GLN A 30 -2.82 -20.37 -4.06
C GLN A 30 -2.38 -19.14 -4.89
N GLY A 31 -1.51 -19.32 -5.90
CA GLY A 31 -1.06 -18.28 -6.82
C GLY A 31 -2.11 -17.76 -7.82
N GLY A 32 -3.32 -18.33 -7.85
CA GLY A 32 -4.40 -17.90 -8.77
C GLY A 32 -5.22 -16.68 -8.31
N GLY A 33 -5.04 -16.20 -7.07
CA GLY A 33 -5.93 -15.20 -6.47
C GLY A 33 -5.97 -13.83 -7.16
N GLN A 34 -4.92 -13.45 -7.90
CA GLN A 34 -4.89 -12.14 -8.59
C GLN A 34 -5.88 -12.04 -9.75
N GLN A 35 -6.22 -13.16 -10.41
CA GLN A 35 -7.18 -13.14 -11.52
C GLN A 35 -8.63 -13.03 -11.00
N THR A 36 -8.93 -13.58 -9.82
CA THR A 36 -10.28 -13.53 -9.22
C THR A 36 -10.61 -12.15 -8.63
N ILE A 37 -9.62 -11.38 -8.14
CA ILE A 37 -9.84 -10.05 -7.54
C ILE A 37 -10.41 -9.04 -8.54
N ASN A 38 -9.94 -9.03 -9.79
CA ASN A 38 -10.51 -8.16 -10.84
C ASN A 38 -11.96 -8.51 -11.19
N GLN A 39 -12.39 -9.74 -10.89
CA GLN A 39 -13.75 -10.22 -11.11
C GLN A 39 -14.67 -10.01 -9.89
N LEU A 40 -14.09 -9.74 -8.71
CA LEU A 40 -14.80 -9.54 -7.44
C LEU A 40 -15.09 -8.06 -7.13
N VAL A 41 -14.36 -7.12 -7.74
CA VAL A 41 -14.56 -5.67 -7.51
C VAL A 41 -15.35 -5.07 -8.68
N PRO A 42 -16.60 -4.61 -8.46
CA PRO A 42 -17.41 -4.03 -9.54
C PRO A 42 -16.76 -2.78 -10.13
N THR A 43 -17.07 -2.54 -11.41
CA THR A 43 -16.55 -1.44 -12.21
C THR A 43 -16.78 -0.06 -11.56
N ASP A 44 -17.89 0.10 -10.83
CA ASP A 44 -18.19 1.34 -10.08
C ASP A 44 -17.16 1.63 -8.99
N VAL A 45 -16.74 0.59 -8.25
CA VAL A 45 -15.72 0.70 -7.20
C VAL A 45 -14.36 1.03 -7.83
N GLN A 46 -14.02 0.40 -8.95
CA GLN A 46 -12.78 0.69 -9.67
C GLN A 46 -12.74 2.14 -10.18
N SER A 47 -13.85 2.64 -10.71
CA SER A 47 -14.00 4.03 -11.15
C SER A 47 -13.82 5.01 -9.98
N GLU A 48 -14.49 4.76 -8.86
CA GLU A 48 -14.37 5.57 -7.65
C GLU A 48 -12.93 5.56 -7.09
N LEU A 49 -12.27 4.40 -7.07
CA LEU A 49 -10.87 4.25 -6.69
C LEU A 49 -9.95 5.07 -7.61
N LYS A 50 -10.16 5.01 -8.93
CA LYS A 50 -9.39 5.81 -9.90
C LYS A 50 -9.52 7.30 -9.65
N HIS A 51 -10.73 7.78 -9.32
CA HIS A 51 -10.94 9.17 -8.94
C HIS A 51 -10.20 9.54 -7.65
N LEU A 52 -10.18 8.66 -6.64
CA LEU A 52 -9.40 8.87 -5.41
C LEU A 52 -7.90 8.97 -5.71
N TYR A 53 -7.36 8.09 -6.55
CA TYR A 53 -5.96 8.15 -6.98
C TYR A 53 -5.62 9.43 -7.72
N THR A 54 -6.49 9.87 -8.63
CA THR A 54 -6.29 11.11 -9.39
C THR A 54 -6.25 12.31 -8.44
N ALA A 55 -7.26 12.45 -7.58
CA ALA A 55 -7.35 13.54 -6.63
C ALA A 55 -6.19 13.54 -5.61
N ALA A 56 -5.84 12.38 -5.06
CA ALA A 56 -4.70 12.26 -4.15
C ALA A 56 -3.38 12.59 -4.86
N GLY A 57 -3.20 12.10 -6.09
CA GLY A 57 -2.02 12.37 -6.92
C GLY A 57 -1.84 13.86 -7.18
N GLU A 58 -2.91 14.60 -7.47
CA GLU A 58 -2.86 16.05 -7.64
C GLU A 58 -2.48 16.76 -6.34
N LEU A 59 -3.15 16.43 -5.22
CA LEU A 59 -2.83 17.00 -3.92
C LEU A 59 -1.39 16.74 -3.51
N LEU A 60 -0.91 15.50 -3.70
CA LEU A 60 0.47 15.11 -3.41
C LEU A 60 1.44 15.82 -4.34
N ARG A 61 1.16 15.94 -5.63
CA ARG A 61 1.99 16.71 -6.57
C ARG A 61 2.13 18.16 -6.11
N HIS A 62 1.04 18.79 -5.70
CA HIS A 62 1.09 20.14 -5.14
C HIS A 62 1.86 20.21 -3.83
N PHE A 63 1.71 19.23 -2.94
CA PHE A 63 2.49 19.11 -1.70
C PHE A 63 3.99 19.02 -1.98
N TRP A 64 4.41 18.08 -2.84
CA TRP A 64 5.81 17.86 -3.19
C TRP A 64 6.42 19.04 -3.93
N SER A 65 5.63 19.78 -4.73
CA SER A 65 6.09 21.02 -5.39
C SER A 65 6.49 22.13 -4.42
N CYS A 66 6.10 22.02 -3.13
CA CYS A 66 6.52 22.98 -2.12
C CYS A 66 7.96 22.77 -1.64
N PHE A 67 8.57 21.62 -1.96
CA PHE A 67 9.91 21.28 -1.51
C PHE A 67 10.94 21.51 -2.63
N PRO A 68 12.13 22.06 -2.30
CA PRO A 68 12.57 22.53 -0.98
C PRO A 68 11.88 23.84 -0.56
N ILE A 69 11.50 23.92 0.72
CA ILE A 69 10.77 25.06 1.27
C ILE A 69 11.76 26.20 1.57
N ASN A 70 11.97 27.04 0.56
CA ASN A 70 12.97 28.12 0.60
C ASN A 70 12.36 29.51 0.82
N THR A 71 11.02 29.63 0.80
CA THR A 71 10.31 30.90 0.91
C THR A 71 9.18 30.80 1.93
N PRO A 72 8.83 31.90 2.63
CA PRO A 72 7.73 31.91 3.60
C PRO A 72 6.38 31.54 2.96
N PHE A 73 6.16 31.91 1.69
CA PHE A 73 5.00 31.50 0.92
C PHE A 73 4.86 29.98 0.82
N LEU A 74 5.97 29.27 0.55
CA LEU A 74 5.96 27.81 0.51
C LEU A 74 5.74 27.18 1.88
N GLU A 75 6.17 27.83 2.97
CA GLU A 75 5.89 27.38 4.34
C GLU A 75 4.39 27.40 4.63
N GLU A 76 3.72 28.51 4.35
CA GLU A 76 2.27 28.62 4.53
C GLU A 76 1.52 27.65 3.60
N LYS A 77 1.99 27.53 2.36
CA LYS A 77 1.40 26.63 1.37
C LYS A 77 1.49 25.17 1.79
N VAL A 78 2.65 24.71 2.29
CA VAL A 78 2.81 23.31 2.71
C VAL A 78 1.96 22.98 3.93
N VAL A 79 1.80 23.92 4.87
CA VAL A 79 0.92 23.77 6.04
C VAL A 79 -0.54 23.65 5.59
N LYS A 80 -0.99 24.53 4.69
CA LYS A 80 -2.33 24.44 4.07
C LYS A 80 -2.51 23.13 3.31
N MET A 81 -1.49 22.68 2.59
CA MET A 81 -1.55 21.44 1.82
C MET A 81 -1.67 20.21 2.72
N LYS A 82 -0.97 20.18 3.84
CA LYS A 82 -1.13 19.13 4.86
C LYS A 82 -2.58 19.07 5.36
N SER A 83 -3.20 20.21 5.67
CA SER A 83 -4.61 20.24 6.06
C SER A 83 -5.56 19.80 4.94
N ASN A 84 -5.23 20.05 3.68
CA ASN A 84 -6.02 19.57 2.54
C ASN A 84 -5.92 18.04 2.40
N LEU A 85 -4.74 17.46 2.59
CA LEU A 85 -4.54 16.01 2.60
C LEU A 85 -5.34 15.33 3.72
N GLU A 86 -5.34 15.91 4.92
CA GLU A 86 -6.15 15.40 6.05
C GLU A 86 -7.65 15.46 5.75
N ARG A 87 -8.11 16.59 5.19
CA ARG A 87 -9.51 16.74 4.77
C ARG A 87 -9.88 15.74 3.68
N PHE A 88 -9.01 15.49 2.72
CA PHE A 88 -9.22 14.47 1.68
C PHE A 88 -9.35 13.08 2.31
N GLN A 89 -8.47 12.73 3.25
CA GLN A 89 -8.49 11.44 3.92
C GLN A 89 -9.82 11.23 4.67
N VAL A 90 -10.26 12.21 5.46
CA VAL A 90 -11.50 12.11 6.25
C VAL A 90 -12.75 12.16 5.39
N LYS A 91 -12.79 13.02 4.36
CA LYS A 91 -14.01 13.25 3.57
C LYS A 91 -14.19 12.31 2.38
N LYS A 92 -13.12 11.71 1.87
CA LYS A 92 -13.15 10.92 0.64
C LYS A 92 -12.60 9.51 0.86
N LEU A 93 -11.40 9.39 1.44
CA LEU A 93 -10.76 8.08 1.58
C LEU A 93 -11.48 7.21 2.63
N ARG A 94 -11.77 7.74 3.83
CA ARG A 94 -12.44 6.98 4.89
C ARG A 94 -13.84 6.48 4.52
N PRO A 95 -14.74 7.32 3.96
CA PRO A 95 -16.06 6.84 3.54
C PRO A 95 -15.97 5.74 2.47
N PHE A 96 -14.99 5.84 1.57
CA PHE A 96 -14.74 4.79 0.59
C PHE A 96 -14.25 3.50 1.27
N GLN A 97 -13.29 3.58 2.20
CA GLN A 97 -12.83 2.42 2.97
C GLN A 97 -13.98 1.74 3.73
N GLU A 98 -14.84 2.51 4.39
CA GLU A 98 -16.00 1.98 5.10
C GLU A 98 -17.00 1.30 4.15
N LYS A 99 -17.24 1.88 2.97
CA LYS A 99 -18.06 1.28 1.91
C LYS A 99 -17.47 -0.06 1.45
N ILE A 100 -16.16 -0.11 1.22
CA ILE A 100 -15.47 -1.33 0.80
C ILE A 100 -15.49 -2.38 1.90
N GLN A 101 -15.19 -2.04 3.16
CA GLN A 101 -15.21 -3.00 4.26
C GLN A 101 -16.58 -3.66 4.48
N ARG A 102 -17.67 -2.92 4.24
CA ARG A 102 -19.04 -3.44 4.35
C ARG A 102 -19.42 -4.40 3.22
N GLN A 103 -18.87 -4.20 2.03
CA GLN A 103 -19.30 -4.91 0.81
C GLN A 103 -18.31 -5.98 0.35
N TYR A 104 -17.02 -5.80 0.65
CA TYR A 104 -15.91 -6.63 0.20
C TYR A 104 -15.04 -6.96 1.41
N LEU A 105 -15.27 -8.14 2.00
CA LEU A 105 -14.44 -8.66 3.08
C LEU A 105 -12.99 -8.80 2.57
N SER A 106 -12.07 -8.06 3.20
CA SER A 106 -10.62 -8.30 3.20
C SER A 106 -9.76 -7.81 2.03
N THR A 107 -10.26 -6.97 1.11
CA THR A 107 -9.38 -6.40 0.06
C THR A 107 -8.85 -5.02 0.47
N ASN A 108 -7.54 -4.92 0.75
CA ASN A 108 -6.84 -3.66 1.07
C ASN A 108 -6.63 -2.80 -0.19
N LEU A 109 -7.71 -2.38 -0.85
CA LEU A 109 -7.66 -1.60 -2.10
C LEU A 109 -7.04 -0.21 -1.93
N THR A 110 -7.09 0.35 -0.72
CA THR A 110 -6.60 1.71 -0.43
C THR A 110 -5.23 1.74 0.23
N GLY A 111 -4.62 0.59 0.54
CA GLY A 111 -3.39 0.54 1.33
C GLY A 111 -2.27 1.39 0.73
N HIS A 112 -2.09 1.31 -0.59
CA HIS A 112 -1.09 2.13 -1.29
C HIS A 112 -1.39 3.64 -1.24
N LEU A 113 -2.65 4.05 -1.37
CA LEU A 113 -3.07 5.45 -1.19
C LEU A 113 -2.70 5.96 0.21
N GLU A 114 -2.88 5.13 1.23
CA GLU A 114 -2.53 5.47 2.61
C GLU A 114 -1.01 5.61 2.79
N GLU A 115 -0.22 4.71 2.21
CA GLU A 115 1.24 4.82 2.21
C GLU A 115 1.72 6.12 1.56
N MET A 116 1.14 6.51 0.43
CA MET A 116 1.46 7.76 -0.26
C MET A 116 1.16 8.99 0.61
N LEU A 117 0.01 9.00 1.30
CA LEU A 117 -0.34 10.07 2.25
C LEU A 117 0.60 10.08 3.46
N GLN A 118 0.91 8.91 4.01
CA GLN A 118 1.79 8.76 5.16
C GLN A 118 3.22 9.25 4.86
N ALA A 119 3.72 8.98 3.66
CA ALA A 119 5.01 9.50 3.20
C ALA A 119 5.04 11.03 3.18
N ALA A 120 3.95 11.67 2.71
CA ALA A 120 3.82 13.13 2.74
C ALA A 120 3.78 13.66 4.18
N TYR A 121 3.00 13.03 5.07
CA TYR A 121 2.95 13.43 6.48
C TYR A 121 4.29 13.30 7.20
N SER A 122 5.00 12.19 6.98
CA SER A 122 6.33 11.98 7.53
C SER A 122 7.31 13.08 7.08
N LYS A 123 7.30 13.42 5.78
CA LYS A 123 8.14 14.51 5.26
C LYS A 123 7.77 15.87 5.83
N PHE A 124 6.47 16.16 6.01
CA PHE A 124 6.02 17.37 6.68
C PHE A 124 6.49 17.43 8.14
N GLN A 125 6.35 16.35 8.90
CA GLN A 125 6.78 16.29 10.31
C GLN A 125 8.29 16.53 10.45
N VAL A 126 9.12 15.88 9.62
CA VAL A 126 10.57 16.09 9.62
C VAL A 126 10.91 17.56 9.37
N TRP A 127 10.26 18.20 8.40
CA TRP A 127 10.45 19.62 8.14
C TRP A 127 9.99 20.49 9.32
N GLN A 128 8.82 20.22 9.89
CA GLN A 128 8.26 20.98 11.00
C GLN A 128 9.14 20.92 12.25
N THR A 129 9.67 19.74 12.59
CA THR A 129 10.58 19.56 13.72
C THR A 129 11.89 20.32 13.51
N ARG A 130 12.49 20.23 12.31
CA ARG A 130 13.69 21.01 11.97
C ARG A 130 13.46 22.51 12.07
N ARG A 131 12.26 22.99 11.72
CA ARG A 131 11.89 24.40 11.86
C ARG A 131 11.76 24.83 13.32
N MET A 132 11.17 24.00 14.17
CA MET A 132 11.04 24.29 15.60
C MET A 132 12.42 24.39 16.28
N MET A 133 13.34 23.50 15.93
CA MET A 133 14.72 23.51 16.45
C MET A 133 15.54 24.73 16.01
N ARG A 134 15.21 25.36 14.87
CA ARG A 134 15.88 26.60 14.40
C ARG A 134 15.38 27.87 15.10
N LYS A 135 14.28 27.79 15.85
CA LYS A 135 13.67 28.91 16.56
C LYS A 135 13.99 28.91 18.06
N THR A 136 14.74 27.92 18.55
CA THR A 136 15.29 27.82 19.91
C THR A 136 16.78 28.14 19.83
#